data_AF-A0A2T2TSE6-F1
#
_entry.id   AF-A0A2T2TSE6-F1
#
_cell.length_a   1.000
_cell.length_b   1.000
_cell.length_c   1.000
_cell.angle_alpha   90.00
_cell.angle_beta   90.00
_cell.angle_gamma   90.00
#
_symmetry.space_group_name_H-M   'P 1'
#
loop_
_entity.id
_entity.type
_entity.pdbx_description
1 polymer ?
#
loop_
_entity_poly.entity_id
_entity_poly.type
_entity_poly.pdbx_seq_one_letter_code
_entity_poly.pdbx_strand_id
1 'polypeptide(L)'
;MISSSRSAPATCGATESVFSKSSPRAAWPRRPRVPTPTGRPPRTTPCNRRRRRKNRRRRTRLRNLQPLYGRDASCPYLMAKTDAHTDDPSGGRRWARLAGAALVTAAVLGAAVLGWRWHRNIPVRQVVVDGAARAAPDSLKALARVDTGQALYRLRPRRVADRAERHPWVRKAGVSRHADGTLRIAVTERTPAALVWQDGEAAYYLDAAGYPLPVAPDSSAAAFDVPLVRGLAESFQPLAPTEHDALRRLLTALEKQADARALVSEIRTTADSDDSSQALQLRTVPLAGRARSAEVHLGTGAFPEKLRRLVAFWQQAVKEQPQTAFHEIDLRFDGQIVARQDSLASASPLDS
;
A
#
# COMPACT_ATOMS: atom_id res chain seq x y z
N MET A 1 -77.11 54.49 17.72
CA MET A 1 -77.04 53.28 18.59
C MET A 1 -75.56 52.95 18.74
N ILE A 2 -74.96 53.24 19.91
CA ILE A 2 -74.43 52.27 20.91
C ILE A 2 -73.25 51.46 20.31
N SER A 3 -72.02 51.35 20.83
CA SER A 3 -71.36 51.56 22.13
C SER A 3 -69.83 51.46 21.88
N SER A 4 -69.01 52.39 22.36
CA SER A 4 -68.10 52.25 23.52
C SER A 4 -67.05 51.12 23.46
N SER A 5 -65.75 51.48 23.44
CA SER A 5 -64.87 51.30 24.61
C SER A 5 -63.46 51.86 24.35
N ARG A 6 -62.97 52.63 25.33
CA ARG A 6 -61.59 53.08 25.53
C ARG A 6 -60.82 51.99 26.28
N SER A 7 -59.49 51.93 26.15
CA SER A 7 -58.55 52.12 27.28
C SER A 7 -57.07 51.92 26.88
N ALA A 8 -56.21 52.53 27.70
CA ALA A 8 -54.84 53.01 27.48
C ALA A 8 -53.72 51.93 27.58
N PRO A 9 -52.45 52.27 27.22
CA PRO A 9 -51.31 51.38 27.38
C PRO A 9 -50.62 51.52 28.75
N ALA A 10 -50.10 50.41 29.27
CA ALA A 10 -49.32 50.32 30.51
C ALA A 10 -47.81 50.18 30.24
N THR A 11 -47.03 50.80 31.11
CA THR A 11 -45.56 50.86 31.21
C THR A 11 -45.00 49.81 32.19
N CYS A 12 -43.66 49.75 32.25
CA CYS A 12 -42.76 49.00 33.16
C CYS A 12 -42.41 47.55 32.72
N GLY A 13 -41.17 47.09 32.79
CA GLY A 13 -39.96 47.68 33.36
C GLY A 13 -38.70 46.87 32.99
N ALA A 14 -37.57 47.56 33.02
CA ALA A 14 -36.23 47.00 32.83
C ALA A 14 -35.76 46.32 34.12
N THR A 15 -35.14 45.15 34.00
CA THR A 15 -34.40 44.50 35.08
C THR A 15 -33.01 44.14 34.59
N GLU A 16 -32.02 44.81 35.19
CA GLU A 16 -30.61 44.42 35.17
C GLU A 16 -30.45 43.08 35.91
N SER A 17 -29.63 42.18 35.36
CA SER A 17 -29.10 41.07 36.14
C SER A 17 -27.59 40.95 35.95
N VAL A 18 -26.94 40.90 37.10
CA VAL A 18 -25.52 40.94 37.38
C VAL A 18 -24.87 39.62 37.02
N PHE A 19 -23.92 39.61 36.08
CA PHE A 19 -23.15 38.42 35.74
C PHE A 19 -21.94 38.27 36.68
N SER A 20 -22.10 37.39 37.66
CA SER A 20 -21.08 37.00 38.63
C SER A 20 -19.95 36.19 37.96
N LYS A 21 -18.73 36.72 37.98
CA LYS A 21 -17.50 35.99 37.65
C LYS A 21 -17.17 35.04 38.81
N SER A 22 -17.27 33.73 38.56
CA SER A 22 -16.54 32.73 39.35
C SER A 22 -15.92 31.71 38.41
N SER A 23 -14.59 31.63 38.48
CA SER A 23 -13.73 30.74 37.68
C SER A 23 -13.27 29.61 38.60
N PRO A 24 -13.53 28.33 38.28
CA PRO A 24 -12.81 27.23 38.89
C PRO A 24 -11.56 26.93 38.07
N ARG A 25 -10.39 27.11 38.70
CA ARG A 25 -9.09 26.63 38.21
C ARG A 25 -9.15 25.11 38.10
N ALA A 26 -9.17 24.59 36.87
CA ALA A 26 -9.00 23.16 36.61
C ALA A 26 -7.53 22.77 36.85
N ALA A 27 -7.31 21.92 37.84
CA ALA A 27 -6.02 21.31 38.16
C ALA A 27 -5.60 20.33 37.06
N TRP A 28 -4.35 20.46 36.61
CA TRP A 28 -3.75 19.57 35.62
C TRP A 28 -3.52 18.18 36.22
N PRO A 29 -3.90 17.07 35.55
CA PRO A 29 -3.59 15.74 36.04
C PRO A 29 -2.08 15.47 35.94
N ARG A 30 -1.50 15.03 37.06
CA ARG A 30 -0.09 14.63 37.18
C ARG A 30 0.18 13.41 36.30
N ARG A 31 1.19 13.50 35.44
CA ARG A 31 1.69 12.39 34.61
C ARG A 31 2.17 11.23 35.50
N PRO A 32 1.81 9.97 35.21
CA PRO A 32 2.44 8.82 35.87
C PRO A 32 3.92 8.70 35.45
N ARG A 33 4.79 8.50 36.45
CA ARG A 33 6.22 8.22 36.26
C ARG A 33 6.37 6.80 35.69
N VAL A 34 6.96 6.68 34.51
CA VAL A 34 7.40 5.40 33.94
C VAL A 34 8.74 5.02 34.57
N PRO A 35 8.92 3.81 35.14
CA PRO A 35 10.22 3.34 35.59
C PRO A 35 11.13 3.04 34.39
N THR A 36 12.34 3.59 34.44
CA THR A 36 13.43 3.32 33.49
C THR A 36 13.90 1.86 33.61
N PRO A 37 13.92 1.08 32.52
CA PRO A 37 14.58 -0.23 32.53
C PRO A 37 16.11 -0.04 32.49
N THR A 38 16.76 -0.29 33.61
CA THR A 38 18.20 -0.49 33.74
C THR A 38 18.55 -1.87 33.17
N GLY A 39 18.95 -1.92 31.90
CA GLY A 39 19.40 -3.15 31.25
C GLY A 39 20.51 -2.87 30.25
N ARG A 40 21.77 -3.03 30.67
CA ARG A 40 22.93 -3.09 29.77
C ARG A 40 22.80 -4.35 28.89
N PRO A 41 22.94 -4.27 27.56
CA PRO A 41 23.12 -5.47 26.74
C PRO A 41 24.53 -6.05 26.92
N PRO A 42 24.70 -7.38 26.95
CA PRO A 42 26.02 -7.99 26.98
C PRO A 42 26.75 -7.80 25.64
N ARG A 43 28.02 -7.38 25.74
CA ARG A 43 28.97 -7.35 24.63
C ARG A 43 29.23 -8.77 24.13
N THR A 44 28.80 -9.10 22.92
CA THR A 44 29.21 -10.33 22.23
C THR A 44 30.54 -10.08 21.51
N THR A 45 31.58 -10.75 21.98
CA THR A 45 32.90 -10.82 21.34
C THR A 45 32.85 -11.88 20.23
N PRO A 46 33.35 -11.63 19.01
CA PRO A 46 33.57 -12.71 18.04
C PRO A 46 34.86 -13.46 18.41
N CYS A 47 34.69 -14.68 18.90
CA CYS A 47 35.78 -15.61 19.15
C CYS A 47 36.37 -16.10 17.82
N ASN A 48 37.65 -15.78 17.64
CA ASN A 48 38.50 -16.18 16.54
C ASN A 48 38.82 -17.69 16.65
N ARG A 49 38.32 -18.52 15.72
CA ARG A 49 38.72 -19.92 15.61
C ARG A 49 39.16 -20.29 14.20
N ARG A 50 40.49 -20.15 14.03
CA ARG A 50 41.40 -20.98 13.24
C ARG A 50 40.74 -22.16 12.50
N ARG A 51 40.83 -22.15 11.17
CA ARG A 51 41.02 -23.37 10.39
C ARG A 51 42.21 -23.23 9.45
N ARG A 52 43.31 -23.85 9.90
CA ARG A 52 44.40 -24.35 9.06
C ARG A 52 43.82 -25.25 7.96
N ARG A 53 44.16 -25.00 6.70
CA ARG A 53 44.36 -26.08 5.72
C ARG A 53 45.66 -25.82 4.96
N LYS A 54 46.59 -26.74 5.19
CA LYS A 54 47.87 -26.90 4.48
C LYS A 54 47.56 -27.17 3.00
N ASN A 55 48.32 -26.58 2.08
CA ASN A 55 48.56 -27.25 0.81
C ASN A 55 50.04 -27.27 0.45
N ARG A 56 50.44 -28.47 0.04
CA ARG A 56 51.79 -29.00 -0.20
C ARG A 56 52.41 -28.32 -1.41
N ARG A 57 53.65 -27.83 -1.26
CA ARG A 57 54.88 -28.40 -1.84
C ARG A 57 54.80 -28.75 -3.33
N ARG A 58 55.50 -27.98 -4.17
CA ARG A 58 56.53 -28.51 -5.08
C ARG A 58 57.70 -27.52 -5.17
N ARG A 59 58.79 -27.87 -4.47
CA ARG A 59 60.15 -27.36 -4.69
C ARG A 59 60.83 -28.41 -5.55
N THR A 60 61.37 -28.03 -6.70
CA THR A 60 62.28 -28.85 -7.48
C THR A 60 63.70 -28.41 -7.14
N ARG A 61 64.44 -29.28 -6.45
CA ARG A 61 65.92 -29.25 -6.30
C ARG A 61 66.51 -29.80 -7.60
N LEU A 62 67.43 -29.07 -8.24
CA LEU A 62 68.89 -29.24 -8.17
C LEU A 62 69.36 -30.69 -8.39
N ARG A 63 70.13 -30.89 -9.47
CA ARG A 63 71.11 -31.98 -9.57
C ARG A 63 72.44 -31.39 -10.07
N ASN A 64 73.38 -31.30 -9.13
CA ASN A 64 74.81 -31.20 -9.36
C ASN A 64 75.32 -32.53 -9.91
N LEU A 65 76.29 -32.49 -10.82
CA LEU A 65 77.40 -33.45 -10.84
C LEU A 65 78.72 -32.71 -11.13
N GLN A 66 79.76 -33.23 -10.48
CA GLN A 66 81.00 -32.60 -10.04
C GLN A 66 82.13 -32.67 -11.09
N PRO A 67 83.25 -31.96 -10.84
CA PRO A 67 84.38 -31.76 -11.76
C PRO A 67 85.45 -32.84 -11.59
N LEU A 68 86.38 -32.98 -12.55
CA LEU A 68 87.74 -33.49 -12.32
C LEU A 68 88.72 -33.02 -13.42
N TYR A 69 89.98 -32.87 -12.99
CA TYR A 69 91.12 -32.11 -13.49
C TYR A 69 91.89 -32.70 -14.69
N GLY A 70 92.70 -31.86 -15.38
CA GLY A 70 93.97 -32.24 -16.04
C GLY A 70 94.20 -31.59 -17.42
N ARG A 71 94.95 -30.46 -17.49
CA ARG A 71 96.30 -30.29 -18.10
C ARG A 71 96.42 -30.70 -19.58
N ASP A 72 96.96 -29.92 -20.52
CA ASP A 72 97.95 -28.84 -20.47
C ASP A 72 97.88 -27.96 -21.75
N ALA A 73 98.42 -26.74 -21.59
CA ALA A 73 99.13 -25.92 -22.58
C ALA A 73 98.42 -25.52 -23.89
N SER A 74 98.07 -24.24 -24.00
CA SER A 74 98.87 -23.24 -24.75
C SER A 74 98.11 -21.91 -24.85
N CYS A 75 98.65 -20.85 -24.23
CA CYS A 75 98.45 -19.47 -24.69
C CYS A 75 99.02 -19.32 -26.13
N PRO A 76 98.74 -18.26 -26.91
CA PRO A 76 98.26 -16.94 -26.49
C PRO A 76 97.22 -16.29 -27.43
N TYR A 77 96.43 -15.34 -26.95
CA TYR A 77 96.49 -13.94 -27.40
C TYR A 77 95.51 -13.07 -26.63
N LEU A 78 96.04 -11.98 -26.09
CA LEU A 78 95.33 -10.79 -25.65
C LEU A 78 94.43 -10.30 -26.79
N MET A 79 93.12 -10.34 -26.61
CA MET A 79 92.22 -9.44 -27.33
C MET A 79 91.31 -8.78 -26.31
N ALA A 80 91.54 -7.49 -26.13
CA ALA A 80 90.72 -6.59 -25.35
C ALA A 80 89.26 -6.74 -25.80
N LYS A 81 88.40 -7.18 -24.88
CA LYS A 81 86.95 -7.12 -25.08
C LYS A 81 86.55 -5.69 -24.80
N THR A 82 86.53 -4.87 -25.84
CA THR A 82 85.81 -3.61 -25.82
C THR A 82 84.37 -3.91 -25.44
N ASP A 83 83.89 -3.24 -24.40
CA ASP A 83 82.49 -3.25 -24.02
C ASP A 83 81.69 -2.74 -25.22
N ALA A 84 81.05 -3.67 -25.93
CA ALA A 84 80.04 -3.32 -26.90
C ALA A 84 78.89 -2.68 -26.13
N HIS A 85 78.94 -1.35 -26.03
CA HIS A 85 77.78 -0.53 -25.75
C HIS A 85 76.79 -0.83 -26.88
N THR A 86 75.93 -1.82 -26.67
CA THR A 86 74.77 -2.03 -27.50
C THR A 86 73.87 -0.83 -27.25
N ASP A 87 73.99 0.18 -28.10
CA ASP A 87 72.95 1.18 -28.31
C ASP A 87 71.68 0.42 -28.69
N ASP A 88 70.85 0.12 -27.68
CA ASP A 88 69.54 -0.48 -27.86
C ASP A 88 68.62 0.59 -28.47
N PRO A 89 68.20 0.49 -29.75
CA PRO A 89 67.33 1.50 -30.37
C PRO A 89 65.87 1.36 -29.89
N SER A 90 65.64 0.75 -28.71
CA SER A 90 64.31 0.43 -28.19
C SER A 90 63.52 1.63 -27.66
N GLY A 91 64.12 2.82 -27.59
CA GLY A 91 63.43 4.06 -27.20
C GLY A 91 62.24 4.37 -28.11
N GLY A 92 62.46 4.51 -29.42
CA GLY A 92 61.41 4.92 -30.38
C GLY A 92 60.22 3.95 -30.47
N ARG A 93 60.47 2.65 -30.35
CA ARG A 93 59.41 1.62 -30.36
C ARG A 93 58.56 1.62 -29.10
N ARG A 94 59.13 1.99 -27.95
CA ARG A 94 58.38 2.15 -26.68
C ARG A 94 57.47 3.38 -26.72
N TRP A 95 57.96 4.51 -27.24
CA TRP A 95 57.15 5.73 -27.42
C TRP A 95 56.02 5.53 -28.43
N ALA A 96 56.25 4.81 -29.54
CA ALA A 96 55.19 4.47 -30.50
C ALA A 96 54.10 3.58 -29.90
N ARG A 97 54.46 2.61 -29.02
CA ARG A 97 53.50 1.76 -28.30
C ARG A 97 52.70 2.55 -27.26
N LEU A 98 53.34 3.47 -26.54
CA LEU A 98 52.67 4.35 -25.58
C LEU A 98 51.71 5.33 -26.28
N ALA A 99 52.13 5.90 -27.41
CA ALA A 99 51.27 6.75 -28.24
C ALA A 99 50.08 5.99 -28.81
N GLY A 100 50.31 4.77 -29.34
CA GLY A 100 49.24 3.89 -29.82
C GLY A 100 48.26 3.50 -28.70
N ALA A 101 48.77 3.13 -27.52
CA ALA A 101 47.95 2.83 -26.35
C ALA A 101 47.13 4.05 -25.91
N ALA A 102 47.73 5.25 -25.87
CA ALA A 102 47.02 6.47 -25.51
C ALA A 102 45.88 6.80 -26.50
N LEU A 103 46.10 6.58 -27.80
CA LEU A 103 45.11 6.82 -28.85
C LEU A 103 43.93 5.83 -28.74
N VAL A 104 44.20 4.55 -28.50
CA VAL A 104 43.16 3.53 -28.23
C VAL A 104 42.38 3.87 -26.97
N THR A 105 43.06 4.29 -25.90
CA THR A 105 42.42 4.66 -24.63
C THR A 105 41.52 5.89 -24.82
N ALA A 106 41.98 6.90 -25.56
CA ALA A 106 41.20 8.08 -25.89
C ALA A 106 39.97 7.74 -26.76
N ALA A 107 40.11 6.81 -27.72
CA ALA A 107 38.99 6.34 -28.54
C ALA A 107 37.93 5.59 -27.71
N VAL A 108 38.35 4.71 -26.79
CA VAL A 108 37.43 4.00 -25.88
C VAL A 108 36.72 4.98 -24.94
N LEU A 109 37.43 5.93 -24.35
CA LEU A 109 36.84 6.98 -23.52
C LEU A 109 35.89 7.87 -24.32
N GLY A 110 36.26 8.24 -25.54
CA GLY A 110 35.41 9.01 -26.45
C GLY A 110 34.11 8.29 -26.79
N ALA A 111 34.19 7.00 -27.15
CA ALA A 111 33.03 6.15 -27.39
C ALA A 111 32.15 6.00 -26.14
N ALA A 112 32.75 5.84 -24.95
CA ALA A 112 32.03 5.78 -23.69
C ALA A 112 31.29 7.09 -23.38
N VAL A 113 31.92 8.25 -23.59
CA VAL A 113 31.29 9.57 -23.40
C VAL A 113 30.17 9.78 -24.42
N LEU A 114 30.37 9.42 -25.68
CA LEU A 114 29.35 9.55 -26.72
C LEU A 114 28.14 8.67 -26.44
N GLY A 115 28.37 7.41 -26.07
CA GLY A 115 27.31 6.48 -25.65
C GLY A 115 26.56 6.96 -24.41
N TRP A 116 27.27 7.54 -23.43
CA TRP A 116 26.64 8.12 -22.24
C TRP A 116 25.80 9.36 -22.54
N ARG A 117 26.26 10.24 -23.44
CA ARG A 117 25.48 11.41 -23.89
C ARG A 117 24.23 10.97 -24.66
N TRP A 118 24.34 9.97 -25.53
CA TRP A 118 23.20 9.44 -26.27
C TRP A 118 22.14 8.85 -25.33
N HIS A 119 22.53 7.97 -24.39
CA HIS A 119 21.61 7.38 -23.43
C HIS A 119 20.90 8.41 -22.53
N ARG A 120 21.58 9.52 -22.18
CA ARG A 120 21.01 10.61 -21.36
C ARG A 120 19.99 11.48 -22.11
N ASN A 121 20.04 11.48 -23.43
CA ASN A 121 19.25 12.38 -24.27
C ASN A 121 18.09 11.70 -24.98
N ILE A 122 17.80 10.43 -24.69
CA ILE A 122 16.62 9.74 -25.23
C ILE A 122 15.37 10.50 -24.75
N PRO A 123 14.58 11.10 -25.66
CA PRO A 123 13.36 11.79 -25.29
C PRO A 123 12.26 10.77 -25.00
N VAL A 124 11.32 11.14 -24.14
CA VAL A 124 10.03 10.44 -24.04
C VAL A 124 9.32 10.62 -25.37
N ARG A 125 9.07 9.53 -26.08
CA ARG A 125 8.31 9.52 -27.34
C ARG A 125 6.84 9.24 -27.13
N GLN A 126 6.53 8.37 -26.16
CA GLN A 126 5.16 7.99 -25.84
C GLN A 126 5.03 7.59 -24.37
N VAL A 127 3.84 7.83 -23.83
CA VAL A 127 3.44 7.41 -22.48
C VAL A 127 2.29 6.41 -22.61
N VAL A 128 2.55 5.17 -22.24
CA VAL A 128 1.57 4.08 -22.28
C VAL A 128 1.09 3.81 -20.86
N VAL A 129 -0.23 3.79 -20.67
CA VAL A 129 -0.88 3.51 -19.38
C VAL A 129 -1.58 2.16 -19.51
N ASP A 130 -1.22 1.22 -18.65
CA ASP A 130 -1.83 -0.12 -18.59
C ASP A 130 -2.58 -0.34 -17.29
N GLY A 131 -3.63 -1.17 -17.33
CA GLY A 131 -4.43 -1.53 -16.15
C GLY A 131 -5.42 -0.45 -15.70
N ALA A 132 -5.60 0.59 -16.53
CA ALA A 132 -6.61 1.62 -16.36
C ALA A 132 -7.93 1.19 -17.02
N ALA A 133 -8.91 0.80 -16.22
CA ALA A 133 -10.27 0.50 -16.65
C ALA A 133 -11.24 1.64 -16.29
N ARG A 134 -11.09 2.24 -15.11
CA ARG A 134 -11.92 3.34 -14.59
C ARG A 134 -11.14 4.62 -14.35
N ALA A 135 -9.84 4.50 -14.06
CA ALA A 135 -8.96 5.66 -14.03
C ALA A 135 -8.67 6.11 -15.46
N ALA A 136 -9.33 7.18 -15.94
CA ALA A 136 -9.13 7.69 -17.28
C ALA A 136 -7.61 7.86 -17.59
N PRO A 137 -7.07 7.24 -18.65
CA PRO A 137 -5.64 7.30 -18.93
C PRO A 137 -5.08 8.72 -19.00
N ASP A 138 -5.89 9.68 -19.46
CA ASP A 138 -5.49 11.07 -19.58
C ASP A 138 -5.43 11.80 -18.23
N SER A 139 -6.30 11.46 -17.27
CA SER A 139 -6.20 11.99 -15.90
C SER A 139 -4.92 11.48 -15.21
N LEU A 140 -4.55 10.21 -15.46
CA LEU A 140 -3.32 9.62 -14.97
C LEU A 140 -2.08 10.26 -15.59
N LYS A 141 -2.07 10.55 -16.90
CA LYS A 141 -0.99 11.29 -17.56
C LYS A 141 -0.86 12.71 -17.01
N ALA A 142 -1.99 13.41 -16.82
CA ALA A 142 -2.01 14.76 -16.25
C ALA A 142 -1.42 14.78 -14.83
N LEU A 143 -1.82 13.84 -13.96
CA LEU A 143 -1.23 13.68 -12.63
C LEU A 143 0.25 13.31 -12.70
N ALA A 144 0.62 12.42 -13.60
CA ALA A 144 2.00 12.01 -13.83
C ALA A 144 2.89 13.18 -14.25
N ARG A 145 2.36 14.29 -14.80
CA ARG A 145 3.13 15.47 -15.25
C ARG A 145 4.34 15.05 -16.10
N VAL A 146 4.08 14.21 -17.09
CA VAL A 146 5.10 13.74 -18.03
C VAL A 146 4.72 14.25 -19.41
N ASP A 147 5.57 15.14 -19.93
CA ASP A 147 5.43 15.66 -21.28
C ASP A 147 6.28 14.84 -22.26
N THR A 148 5.74 14.63 -23.46
CA THR A 148 6.51 14.10 -24.59
C THR A 148 7.67 15.06 -24.90
N GLY A 149 8.85 14.53 -25.18
CA GLY A 149 10.06 15.31 -25.46
C GLY A 149 10.97 15.55 -24.26
N GLN A 150 10.51 15.35 -23.02
CA GLN A 150 11.39 15.40 -21.85
C GLN A 150 12.43 14.27 -21.91
N ALA A 151 13.66 14.53 -21.47
CA ALA A 151 14.68 13.47 -21.37
C ALA A 151 14.23 12.37 -20.40
N LEU A 152 14.07 11.15 -20.91
CA LEU A 152 13.59 9.97 -20.18
C LEU A 152 14.46 9.66 -18.95
N TYR A 153 15.76 9.90 -19.06
CA TYR A 153 16.72 9.74 -17.95
C TYR A 153 16.42 10.65 -16.75
N ARG A 154 15.89 11.87 -16.98
CA ARG A 154 15.59 12.86 -15.92
C ARG A 154 14.36 12.48 -15.09
N LEU A 155 13.46 11.65 -15.63
CA LEU A 155 12.20 11.29 -14.98
C LEU A 155 12.39 10.25 -13.88
N ARG A 156 12.34 10.63 -12.61
CA ARG A 156 12.43 9.65 -11.50
C ARG A 156 11.18 8.77 -11.46
N PRO A 157 11.24 7.44 -11.73
CA PRO A 157 10.05 6.60 -11.90
C PRO A 157 9.20 6.55 -10.64
N ARG A 158 9.84 6.47 -9.47
CA ARG A 158 9.14 6.53 -8.16
C ARG A 158 8.29 7.79 -8.03
N ARG A 159 8.85 8.97 -8.32
CA ARG A 159 8.08 10.23 -8.23
C ARG A 159 6.91 10.28 -9.22
N VAL A 160 7.04 9.64 -10.39
CA VAL A 160 5.95 9.55 -11.37
C VAL A 160 4.87 8.62 -10.84
N ALA A 161 5.26 7.45 -10.31
CA ALA A 161 4.35 6.52 -9.65
C ALA A 161 3.60 7.18 -8.48
N ASP A 162 4.32 7.85 -7.56
CA ASP A 162 3.74 8.55 -6.41
C ASP A 162 2.72 9.64 -6.82
N ARG A 163 2.84 10.19 -8.03
CA ARG A 163 1.86 11.14 -8.57
C ARG A 163 0.65 10.45 -9.17
N ALA A 164 0.86 9.36 -9.91
CA ALA A 164 -0.23 8.54 -10.43
C ALA A 164 -1.08 7.93 -9.31
N GLU A 165 -0.46 7.52 -8.20
CA GLU A 165 -1.13 7.00 -6.99
C GLU A 165 -1.99 8.04 -6.26
N ARG A 166 -1.91 9.33 -6.63
CA ARG A 166 -2.84 10.36 -6.10
C ARG A 166 -4.22 10.28 -6.72
N HIS A 167 -4.37 9.52 -7.80
CA HIS A 167 -5.67 9.28 -8.39
C HIS A 167 -6.49 8.35 -7.48
N PRO A 168 -7.75 8.68 -7.11
CA PRO A 168 -8.52 7.91 -6.14
C PRO A 168 -8.65 6.42 -6.50
N TRP A 169 -8.90 6.13 -7.78
CA TRP A 169 -9.02 4.76 -8.29
C TRP A 169 -7.73 3.93 -8.27
N VAL A 170 -6.57 4.55 -8.03
CA VAL A 170 -5.28 3.85 -8.09
C VAL A 170 -4.90 3.34 -6.71
N ARG A 171 -4.71 2.02 -6.63
CA ARG A 171 -4.15 1.36 -5.44
C ARG A 171 -2.63 1.44 -5.44
N LYS A 172 -2.03 1.23 -6.62
CA LYS A 172 -0.59 1.18 -6.82
C LYS A 172 -0.22 1.53 -8.25
N ALA A 173 0.89 2.21 -8.45
CA ALA A 173 1.46 2.47 -9.76
C ALA A 173 2.91 1.98 -9.85
N GLY A 174 3.25 1.39 -10.98
CA GLY A 174 4.61 1.02 -11.37
C GLY A 174 5.00 1.80 -12.62
N VAL A 175 6.23 2.31 -12.66
CA VAL A 175 6.74 3.05 -13.82
C VAL A 175 8.04 2.43 -14.31
N SER A 176 8.06 2.03 -15.58
CA SER A 176 9.24 1.52 -16.27
C SER A 176 9.61 2.38 -17.47
N ARG A 177 10.91 2.46 -17.75
CA ARG A 177 11.47 3.20 -18.89
C ARG A 177 12.00 2.21 -19.90
N HIS A 178 11.70 2.42 -21.17
CA HIS A 178 12.15 1.58 -22.26
C HIS A 178 13.10 2.37 -23.17
N ALA A 179 14.10 1.68 -23.75
CA ALA A 179 15.15 2.32 -24.54
C ALA A 179 14.65 2.90 -25.88
N ASP A 180 13.46 2.49 -26.33
CA ASP A 180 12.75 3.00 -27.49
C ASP A 180 12.14 4.41 -27.28
N GLY A 181 12.21 4.94 -26.05
CA GLY A 181 11.60 6.22 -25.66
C GLY A 181 10.21 6.06 -25.02
N THR A 182 9.76 4.84 -24.74
CA THR A 182 8.47 4.58 -24.11
C THR A 182 8.56 4.68 -22.59
N LEU A 183 7.69 5.50 -21.98
CA LEU A 183 7.44 5.47 -20.54
C LEU A 183 6.15 4.68 -20.28
N ARG A 184 6.28 3.55 -19.60
CA ARG A 184 5.15 2.69 -19.28
C ARG A 184 4.73 2.92 -17.84
N ILE A 185 3.45 3.20 -17.63
CA ILE A 185 2.81 3.39 -16.33
C ILE A 185 1.82 2.24 -16.15
N ALA A 186 2.22 1.23 -15.39
CA ALA A 186 1.35 0.11 -15.03
C ALA A 186 0.59 0.46 -13.75
N VAL A 187 -0.74 0.43 -13.80
CA VAL A 187 -1.61 0.82 -12.70
C VAL A 187 -2.39 -0.40 -12.22
N THR A 188 -2.51 -0.54 -10.89
CA THR A 188 -3.45 -1.47 -10.27
C THR A 188 -4.58 -0.65 -9.67
N GLU A 189 -5.80 -0.85 -10.18
CA GLU A 189 -6.97 -0.17 -9.67
C GLU A 189 -7.46 -0.75 -8.34
N ARG A 190 -8.11 0.10 -7.55
CA ARG A 190 -8.87 -0.30 -6.37
C ARG A 190 -10.19 -0.92 -6.79
N THR A 191 -10.63 -1.91 -6.02
CA THR A 191 -11.91 -2.58 -6.18
C THR A 191 -12.88 -2.12 -5.10
N PRO A 192 -14.05 -1.57 -5.46
CA PRO A 192 -15.08 -1.23 -4.49
C PRO A 192 -15.52 -2.45 -3.68
N ALA A 193 -15.57 -2.27 -2.36
CA ALA A 193 -16.00 -3.27 -1.40
C ALA A 193 -17.34 -2.90 -0.74
N ALA A 194 -17.66 -1.61 -0.64
CA ALA A 194 -18.92 -1.10 -0.11
C ALA A 194 -19.29 0.26 -0.74
N LEU A 195 -20.57 0.65 -0.67
CA LEU A 195 -21.06 1.95 -1.11
C LEU A 195 -21.58 2.74 0.10
N VAL A 196 -20.99 3.90 0.38
CA VAL A 196 -21.45 4.79 1.46
C VAL A 196 -22.69 5.55 0.99
N TRP A 197 -23.75 5.46 1.79
CA TRP A 197 -25.02 6.12 1.56
C TRP A 197 -25.25 7.19 2.63
N GLN A 198 -25.28 8.45 2.22
CA GLN A 198 -25.42 9.63 3.09
C GLN A 198 -26.50 10.53 2.48
N ASP A 199 -27.27 11.22 3.33
CA ASP A 199 -28.23 12.25 2.91
C ASP A 199 -29.24 11.82 1.82
N GLY A 200 -29.57 10.52 1.79
CA GLY A 200 -30.54 9.97 0.83
C GLY A 200 -29.95 9.61 -0.54
N GLU A 201 -28.63 9.70 -0.73
CA GLU A 201 -27.96 9.39 -1.99
C GLU A 201 -26.66 8.59 -1.84
N ALA A 202 -26.15 8.11 -2.98
CA ALA A 202 -24.88 7.40 -3.08
C ALA A 202 -23.72 8.41 -3.03
N ALA A 203 -22.98 8.48 -1.92
CA ALA A 203 -21.93 9.47 -1.71
C ALA A 203 -20.60 9.05 -2.37
N TYR A 204 -20.04 7.91 -1.96
CA TYR A 204 -18.78 7.38 -2.48
C TYR A 204 -18.63 5.88 -2.17
N TYR A 205 -17.83 5.17 -2.95
CA TYR A 205 -17.45 3.79 -2.67
C TYR A 205 -16.30 3.73 -1.67
N LEU A 206 -16.17 2.62 -0.95
CA LEU A 206 -15.00 2.29 -0.14
C LEU A 206 -14.35 1.03 -0.70
N ASP A 207 -13.02 0.99 -0.76
CA ASP A 207 -12.29 -0.26 -1.00
C ASP A 207 -12.18 -1.12 0.27
N ALA A 208 -11.62 -2.32 0.16
CA ALA A 208 -11.48 -3.24 1.29
C ALA A 208 -10.57 -2.73 2.42
N ALA A 209 -9.67 -1.78 2.12
CA ALA A 209 -8.81 -1.11 3.09
C ALA A 209 -9.46 0.16 3.67
N GLY A 210 -10.64 0.54 3.19
CA GLY A 210 -11.39 1.71 3.62
C GLY A 210 -11.02 3.01 2.91
N TYR A 211 -10.30 2.98 1.79
CA TYR A 211 -10.05 4.19 1.00
C TYR A 211 -11.27 4.56 0.16
N PRO A 212 -11.66 5.84 0.13
CA PRO A 212 -12.83 6.27 -0.61
C PRO A 212 -12.54 6.41 -2.11
N LEU A 213 -13.53 6.04 -2.90
CA LEU A 213 -13.54 5.99 -4.35
C LEU A 213 -14.74 6.79 -4.87
N PRO A 214 -14.56 7.69 -5.84
CA PRO A 214 -15.65 8.52 -6.33
C PRO A 214 -16.68 7.66 -7.06
N VAL A 215 -17.96 8.00 -6.92
CA VAL A 215 -19.00 7.47 -7.81
C VAL A 215 -18.77 8.10 -9.18
N ALA A 216 -18.61 7.29 -10.23
CA ALA A 216 -18.45 7.82 -11.58
C ALA A 216 -19.74 8.57 -11.97
N PRO A 217 -19.65 9.83 -12.44
CA PRO A 217 -20.82 10.64 -12.82
C PRO A 217 -21.54 10.10 -14.05
N ASP A 218 -20.83 9.34 -14.87
CA ASP A 218 -21.28 8.64 -16.05
C ASP A 218 -21.95 7.31 -15.64
N SER A 219 -23.26 7.41 -15.44
CA SER A 219 -24.25 6.36 -15.16
C SER A 219 -24.29 5.18 -16.15
N SER A 220 -23.39 5.14 -17.14
CA SER A 220 -23.21 4.00 -18.06
C SER A 220 -22.32 2.90 -17.48
N ALA A 221 -21.51 3.19 -16.46
CA ALA A 221 -20.83 2.16 -15.69
C ALA A 221 -21.84 1.51 -14.74
N ALA A 222 -22.17 0.24 -14.98
CA ALA A 222 -23.03 -0.54 -14.10
C ALA A 222 -22.58 -0.38 -12.62
N ALA A 223 -23.53 -0.05 -11.74
CA ALA A 223 -23.28 0.06 -10.32
C ALA A 223 -22.64 -1.24 -9.80
N PHE A 224 -21.70 -1.12 -8.86
CA PHE A 224 -21.08 -2.30 -8.26
C PHE A 224 -22.07 -2.96 -7.32
N ASP A 225 -22.21 -4.29 -7.42
CA ASP A 225 -22.93 -5.09 -6.44
C ASP A 225 -22.09 -5.19 -5.16
N VAL A 226 -22.26 -4.21 -4.28
CA VAL A 226 -21.53 -4.07 -3.01
C VAL A 226 -22.51 -3.70 -1.90
N PRO A 227 -22.27 -4.11 -0.66
CA PRO A 227 -23.11 -3.72 0.47
C PRO A 227 -23.14 -2.21 0.67
N LEU A 228 -24.30 -1.71 1.09
CA LEU A 228 -24.48 -0.30 1.47
C LEU A 228 -23.94 -0.05 2.87
N VAL A 229 -23.23 1.05 3.09
CA VAL A 229 -22.80 1.51 4.42
C VAL A 229 -23.65 2.71 4.80
N ARG A 230 -24.33 2.62 5.95
CA ARG A 230 -25.16 3.69 6.52
C ARG A 230 -24.67 4.10 7.90
N GLY A 231 -24.89 5.35 8.26
CA GLY A 231 -24.51 5.91 9.57
C GLY A 231 -23.04 6.36 9.66
N LEU A 232 -22.27 6.24 8.58
CA LEU A 232 -20.92 6.75 8.50
C LEU A 232 -21.00 8.24 8.18
N ALA A 233 -20.59 9.12 9.10
CA ALA A 233 -20.64 10.57 8.93
C ALA A 233 -19.25 11.15 8.61
N GLU A 234 -18.59 10.59 7.59
CA GLU A 234 -17.25 11.01 7.15
C GLU A 234 -17.31 11.61 5.74
N SER A 235 -16.56 12.69 5.51
CA SER A 235 -16.44 13.34 4.20
C SER A 235 -15.47 12.60 3.28
N PHE A 236 -15.64 12.77 1.96
CA PHE A 236 -14.81 12.12 0.95
C PHE A 236 -13.36 12.64 0.99
N GLN A 237 -12.40 11.75 1.30
CA GLN A 237 -10.97 12.06 1.34
C GLN A 237 -10.14 11.00 0.57
N PRO A 238 -9.85 11.18 -0.74
CA PRO A 238 -9.28 10.13 -1.61
C PRO A 238 -8.02 9.41 -1.12
N LEU A 239 -7.20 10.09 -0.33
CA LEU A 239 -5.86 9.63 0.06
C LEU A 239 -5.78 9.19 1.52
N ALA A 240 -6.90 9.25 2.25
CA ALA A 240 -7.00 8.81 3.63
C ALA A 240 -8.06 7.71 3.73
N PRO A 241 -7.79 6.60 4.42
CA PRO A 241 -8.83 5.62 4.70
C PRO A 241 -9.83 6.19 5.71
N THR A 242 -11.06 5.65 5.74
CA THR A 242 -12.07 5.98 6.75
C THR A 242 -11.52 5.85 8.16
N GLU A 243 -11.88 6.75 9.07
CA GLU A 243 -11.41 6.73 10.47
C GLU A 243 -12.06 5.60 11.29
N HIS A 244 -13.15 5.02 10.78
CA HIS A 244 -13.86 3.90 11.40
C HIS A 244 -13.10 2.57 11.30
N ASP A 245 -12.21 2.31 12.26
CA ASP A 245 -11.31 1.16 12.29
C ASP A 245 -12.01 -0.21 12.25
N ALA A 246 -13.12 -0.37 12.98
CA ALA A 246 -13.92 -1.59 12.92
C ALA A 246 -14.46 -1.86 11.50
N LEU A 247 -14.89 -0.82 10.78
CA LEU A 247 -15.40 -0.93 9.41
C LEU A 247 -14.27 -1.35 8.47
N ARG A 248 -13.08 -0.76 8.58
CA ARG A 248 -11.90 -1.19 7.80
C ARG A 248 -11.60 -2.68 7.98
N ARG A 249 -11.57 -3.14 9.24
CA ARG A 249 -11.34 -4.56 9.55
C ARG A 249 -12.43 -5.46 9.00
N LEU A 250 -13.70 -5.04 9.07
CA LEU A 250 -14.82 -5.80 8.52
C LEU A 250 -14.72 -5.90 6.99
N LEU A 251 -14.48 -4.79 6.28
CA LEU A 251 -14.35 -4.78 4.83
C LEU A 251 -13.19 -5.67 4.35
N THR A 252 -12.05 -5.60 5.04
CA THR A 252 -10.91 -6.50 4.78
C THR A 252 -11.27 -7.98 5.04
N ALA A 253 -12.11 -8.26 6.03
CA ALA A 253 -12.57 -9.63 6.30
C ALA A 253 -13.55 -10.13 5.23
N LEU A 254 -14.46 -9.27 4.76
CA LEU A 254 -15.42 -9.57 3.70
C LEU A 254 -14.73 -9.79 2.34
N GLU A 255 -13.67 -9.03 2.02
CA GLU A 255 -12.86 -9.24 0.82
C GLU A 255 -12.29 -10.67 0.75
N LYS A 256 -11.95 -11.26 1.90
CA LYS A 256 -11.37 -12.60 2.01
C LYS A 256 -12.42 -13.71 2.11
N GLN A 257 -13.70 -13.40 2.26
CA GLN A 257 -14.77 -14.37 2.48
C GLN A 257 -15.95 -14.08 1.55
N ALA A 258 -15.87 -14.56 0.31
CA ALA A 258 -16.88 -14.32 -0.73
C ALA A 258 -18.29 -14.78 -0.32
N ASP A 259 -18.41 -15.94 0.33
CA ASP A 259 -19.69 -16.45 0.81
C ASP A 259 -20.33 -15.52 1.83
N ALA A 260 -19.54 -14.99 2.77
CA ALA A 260 -20.03 -14.03 3.75
C ALA A 260 -20.42 -12.71 3.07
N ARG A 261 -19.61 -12.21 2.12
CA ARG A 261 -19.92 -11.00 1.34
C ARG A 261 -21.25 -11.12 0.60
N ALA A 262 -21.55 -12.27 0.00
CA ALA A 262 -22.80 -12.53 -0.70
C ALA A 262 -24.04 -12.50 0.22
N LEU A 263 -23.86 -12.68 1.53
CA LEU A 263 -24.96 -12.61 2.50
C LEU A 263 -25.26 -11.18 2.94
N VAL A 264 -24.37 -10.20 2.74
CA VAL A 264 -24.49 -8.86 3.32
C VAL A 264 -25.07 -7.88 2.30
N SER A 265 -26.23 -7.30 2.60
CA SER A 265 -26.83 -6.22 1.79
C SER A 265 -26.49 -4.83 2.33
N GLU A 266 -26.39 -4.69 3.66
CA GLU A 266 -26.18 -3.40 4.31
C GLU A 266 -25.29 -3.57 5.56
N ILE A 267 -24.49 -2.55 5.84
CA ILE A 267 -23.64 -2.39 7.02
C ILE A 267 -24.08 -1.08 7.68
N ARG A 268 -24.47 -1.15 8.95
CA ARG A 268 -24.80 0.03 9.76
C ARG A 268 -23.69 0.26 10.77
N THR A 269 -23.17 1.47 10.78
CA THR A 269 -22.28 1.96 11.83
C THR A 269 -23.14 2.69 12.85
N THR A 270 -23.07 2.28 14.12
CA THR A 270 -23.73 3.02 15.20
C THR A 270 -22.81 4.17 15.61
N ALA A 271 -23.20 5.40 15.29
CA ALA A 271 -22.58 6.58 15.86
C ALA A 271 -23.25 6.85 17.22
N ASP A 272 -22.98 6.00 18.22
CA ASP A 272 -23.42 6.31 19.57
C ASP A 272 -22.42 7.30 20.16
N SER A 273 -22.83 8.55 20.28
CA SER A 273 -21.98 9.70 20.59
C SER A 273 -21.26 9.60 21.95
N ASP A 274 -21.65 8.65 22.79
CA ASP A 274 -21.07 8.40 24.11
C ASP A 274 -20.37 7.02 24.26
N ASP A 275 -20.49 6.12 23.28
CA ASP A 275 -19.83 4.80 23.35
C ASP A 275 -18.67 4.71 22.35
N SER A 276 -17.48 4.47 22.89
CA SER A 276 -16.28 4.17 22.08
C SER A 276 -16.39 2.84 21.34
N SER A 277 -17.50 2.11 21.51
CA SER A 277 -17.80 0.93 20.71
C SER A 277 -18.16 1.35 19.27
N GLN A 278 -17.17 1.28 18.39
CA GLN A 278 -17.33 1.28 16.94
C GLN A 278 -18.10 0.02 16.47
N ALA A 279 -19.29 -0.21 17.02
CA ALA A 279 -20.07 -1.40 16.82
C ALA A 279 -20.69 -1.41 15.43
N LEU A 280 -20.73 -2.60 14.84
CA LEU A 280 -21.26 -2.81 13.51
C LEU A 280 -22.44 -3.77 13.56
N GLN A 281 -23.46 -3.42 12.79
CA GLN A 281 -24.59 -4.28 12.48
C GLN A 281 -24.61 -4.54 10.97
N LEU A 282 -25.00 -5.75 10.58
CA LEU A 282 -25.23 -6.09 9.18
C LEU A 282 -26.73 -6.31 8.96
N ARG A 283 -27.19 -6.09 7.74
CA ARG A 283 -28.43 -6.67 7.25
C ARG A 283 -28.11 -7.65 6.15
N THR A 284 -28.77 -8.79 6.19
CA THR A 284 -28.56 -9.82 5.18
C THR A 284 -29.40 -9.57 3.93
N VAL A 285 -28.95 -10.11 2.79
CA VAL A 285 -29.79 -10.24 1.60
C VAL A 285 -31.02 -11.09 1.96
N PRO A 286 -32.25 -10.64 1.65
CA PRO A 286 -33.44 -11.45 1.88
C PRO A 286 -33.38 -12.72 1.02
N LEU A 287 -33.76 -13.86 1.59
CA LEU A 287 -33.85 -15.10 0.84
C LEU A 287 -34.97 -15.00 -0.20
N ALA A 288 -34.80 -15.60 -1.38
CA ALA A 288 -35.84 -15.61 -2.41
C ALA A 288 -37.18 -16.12 -1.84
N GLY A 289 -38.26 -15.37 -2.07
CA GLY A 289 -39.58 -15.68 -1.51
C GLY A 289 -39.81 -15.19 -0.07
N ARG A 290 -38.82 -14.54 0.57
CA ARG A 290 -38.97 -13.92 1.89
C ARG A 290 -38.87 -12.40 1.80
N ALA A 291 -39.78 -11.69 2.46
CA ALA A 291 -39.81 -10.23 2.45
C ALA A 291 -38.83 -9.58 3.46
N ARG A 292 -38.35 -10.32 4.47
CA ARG A 292 -37.57 -9.76 5.58
C ARG A 292 -36.10 -10.17 5.51
N SER A 293 -35.22 -9.19 5.68
CA SER A 293 -33.79 -9.40 5.95
C SER A 293 -33.55 -9.67 7.44
N ALA A 294 -32.51 -10.44 7.75
CA ALA A 294 -32.06 -10.65 9.12
C ALA A 294 -31.08 -9.54 9.51
N GLU A 295 -31.21 -9.04 10.73
CA GLU A 295 -30.24 -8.13 11.34
C GLU A 295 -29.18 -8.94 12.09
N VAL A 296 -27.91 -8.66 11.85
CA VAL A 296 -26.78 -9.38 12.45
C VAL A 296 -25.94 -8.43 13.28
N HIS A 297 -25.82 -8.69 14.58
CA HIS A 297 -25.04 -7.87 15.50
C HIS A 297 -23.62 -8.44 15.60
N LEU A 298 -22.62 -7.71 15.11
CA LEU A 298 -21.23 -8.18 15.11
C LEU A 298 -20.40 -7.65 16.29
N GLY A 299 -20.77 -6.49 16.84
CA GLY A 299 -19.89 -5.76 17.77
C GLY A 299 -18.68 -5.17 17.03
N THR A 300 -17.50 -5.17 17.66
CA THR A 300 -16.35 -4.34 17.23
C THR A 300 -15.16 -5.12 16.64
N GLY A 301 -15.15 -6.45 16.73
CA GLY A 301 -13.99 -7.27 16.37
C GLY A 301 -14.25 -8.76 16.16
N ALA A 302 -13.17 -9.52 15.93
CA ALA A 302 -13.18 -10.95 15.55
C ALA A 302 -14.04 -11.24 14.30
N PHE A 303 -14.06 -10.31 13.34
CA PHE A 303 -14.89 -10.41 12.14
C PHE A 303 -14.62 -11.68 11.33
N PRO A 304 -13.38 -12.13 11.08
CA PRO A 304 -13.15 -13.34 10.29
C PRO A 304 -13.82 -14.59 10.88
N GLU A 305 -13.78 -14.76 12.21
CA GLU A 305 -14.42 -15.87 12.92
C GLU A 305 -15.93 -15.74 12.93
N LYS A 306 -16.45 -14.53 13.19
CA LYS A 306 -17.89 -14.26 13.24
C LYS A 306 -18.55 -14.45 11.88
N LEU A 307 -17.91 -13.99 10.80
CA LEU A 307 -18.40 -14.20 9.44
C LEU A 307 -18.42 -15.68 9.05
N ARG A 308 -17.40 -16.47 9.43
CA ARG A 308 -17.42 -17.93 9.25
C ARG A 308 -18.59 -18.59 9.96
N ARG A 309 -18.85 -18.21 11.22
CA ARG A 309 -20.00 -18.71 11.99
C ARG A 309 -21.32 -18.30 11.35
N LEU A 310 -21.44 -17.06 10.87
CA LEU A 310 -22.63 -16.58 10.17
C LEU A 310 -22.92 -17.42 8.93
N VAL A 311 -21.90 -17.69 8.10
CA VAL A 311 -22.05 -18.51 6.90
C VAL A 311 -22.50 -19.93 7.25
N ALA A 312 -21.87 -20.56 8.25
CA ALA A 312 -22.26 -21.90 8.72
C ALA A 312 -23.72 -21.93 9.21
N PHE A 313 -24.10 -20.95 10.04
CA PHE A 313 -25.49 -20.81 10.52
C PHE A 313 -26.48 -20.59 9.37
N TRP A 314 -26.12 -19.76 8.40
CA TRP A 314 -26.97 -19.48 7.25
C TRP A 314 -27.23 -20.75 6.41
N GLN A 315 -26.19 -21.56 6.20
CA GLN A 315 -26.30 -22.81 5.46
C GLN A 315 -27.13 -23.86 6.20
N GLN A 316 -26.95 -24.01 7.51
CA GLN A 316 -27.56 -25.08 8.30
C GLN A 316 -28.94 -24.74 8.84
N ALA A 317 -29.17 -23.51 9.29
CA ALA A 317 -30.44 -23.13 9.93
C ALA A 317 -31.36 -22.38 8.96
N VAL A 318 -30.84 -21.35 8.28
CA VAL A 318 -31.68 -20.44 7.50
C VAL A 318 -32.16 -21.07 6.18
N LYS A 319 -31.29 -21.83 5.51
CA LYS A 319 -31.62 -22.52 4.25
C LYS A 319 -32.41 -23.81 4.45
N GLU A 320 -32.11 -24.61 5.47
CA GLU A 320 -32.78 -25.90 5.70
C GLU A 320 -34.17 -25.76 6.33
N GLN A 321 -34.47 -24.62 6.97
CA GLN A 321 -35.76 -24.37 7.60
C GLN A 321 -36.56 -23.29 6.83
N PRO A 322 -37.26 -23.66 5.74
CA PRO A 322 -38.00 -22.70 4.91
C PRO A 322 -39.14 -22.00 5.66
N GLN A 323 -39.72 -22.64 6.68
CA GLN A 323 -40.84 -22.12 7.48
C GLN A 323 -40.42 -21.26 8.69
N THR A 324 -39.11 -21.14 8.95
CA THR A 324 -38.59 -20.35 10.07
C THR A 324 -38.01 -19.04 9.55
N ALA A 325 -38.50 -17.91 10.06
CA ALA A 325 -38.01 -16.60 9.72
C ALA A 325 -37.08 -16.08 10.82
N PHE A 326 -35.78 -15.99 10.52
CA PHE A 326 -34.79 -15.39 11.41
C PHE A 326 -34.75 -13.88 11.17
N HIS A 327 -34.93 -13.09 12.24
CA HIS A 327 -34.96 -11.63 12.13
C HIS A 327 -33.79 -10.96 12.86
N GLU A 328 -33.27 -11.58 13.92
CA GLU A 328 -32.13 -11.08 14.67
C GLU A 328 -31.13 -12.22 14.91
N ILE A 329 -29.86 -11.97 14.64
CA ILE A 329 -28.74 -12.90 14.83
C ILE A 329 -27.63 -12.15 15.56
N ASP A 330 -27.40 -12.48 16.82
CA ASP A 330 -26.35 -11.86 17.63
C ASP A 330 -25.10 -12.74 17.67
N LEU A 331 -23.99 -12.19 17.15
CA LEU A 331 -22.66 -12.80 17.10
C LEU A 331 -21.68 -12.15 18.06
N ARG A 332 -22.15 -11.30 18.99
CA ARG A 332 -21.29 -10.64 20.00
C ARG A 332 -20.79 -11.62 21.06
N PHE A 333 -21.49 -12.73 21.26
CA PHE A 333 -21.12 -13.76 22.24
C PHE A 333 -20.02 -14.70 21.71
N ASP A 334 -19.06 -15.02 22.55
CA ASP A 334 -17.92 -15.84 22.15
C ASP A 334 -18.33 -17.28 21.88
N GLY A 335 -18.14 -17.71 20.62
CA GLY A 335 -18.41 -19.08 20.18
C GLY A 335 -19.89 -19.45 20.07
N GLN A 336 -20.81 -18.54 20.37
CA GLN A 336 -22.25 -18.78 20.37
C GLN A 336 -22.95 -17.87 19.36
N ILE A 337 -24.11 -18.33 18.87
CA ILE A 337 -25.02 -17.56 18.02
C ILE A 337 -26.35 -17.51 18.74
N VAL A 338 -26.83 -16.31 19.05
CA VAL A 338 -28.17 -16.13 19.62
C VAL A 338 -29.06 -15.61 18.51
N ALA A 339 -30.09 -16.37 18.15
CA ALA A 339 -31.00 -15.98 17.08
C ALA A 339 -32.43 -15.84 17.59
N ARG A 340 -33.12 -14.79 17.15
CA ARG A 340 -34.57 -14.66 17.35
C ARG A 340 -35.27 -15.04 16.05
N GLN A 341 -36.27 -15.91 16.18
CA GLN A 341 -36.99 -16.50 15.07
C GLN A 341 -38.50 -16.43 15.29
N ASP A 342 -39.22 -16.26 14.20
CA ASP A 342 -40.67 -16.42 14.14
C ASP A 342 -41.01 -17.63 13.27
N SER A 343 -42.05 -18.37 13.65
CA SER A 343 -42.61 -19.41 12.78
C SER A 343 -43.50 -18.73 11.76
N LEU A 344 -43.23 -18.93 10.47
CA LEU A 344 -44.16 -18.51 9.41
C LEU A 344 -45.36 -19.45 9.50
N ALA A 345 -46.47 -18.94 10.05
CA ALA A 345 -47.71 -19.70 10.11
C ALA A 345 -48.05 -20.20 8.70
N SER A 346 -48.28 -21.51 8.56
CA SER A 346 -48.81 -22.07 7.31
C SER A 346 -50.09 -21.31 6.99
N ALA A 347 -50.18 -20.72 5.81
CA ALA A 347 -51.44 -20.13 5.35
C ALA A 347 -52.53 -21.19 5.55
N SER A 348 -53.48 -20.95 6.46
CA SER A 348 -54.62 -21.83 6.63
C SER A 348 -55.27 -22.01 5.26
N PRO A 349 -55.54 -23.25 4.82
CA PRO A 349 -56.37 -23.44 3.65
C PRO A 349 -57.72 -22.81 4.00
N LEU A 350 -58.02 -21.68 3.36
CA LEU A 350 -59.33 -21.04 3.46
C LEU A 350 -60.37 -22.08 3.03
N ASP A 351 -61.40 -22.19 3.87
CA ASP A 351 -62.63 -22.94 3.68
C ASP A 351 -63.10 -22.91 2.22
N SER A 352 -63.53 -24.08 1.77
CA SER A 352 -64.10 -24.35 0.44
C SER A 352 -65.50 -23.78 0.27
#